data_AF-A6QTF4-F1
#
_entry.id   AF-A6QTF4-F1
#
_cell.length_a   1.000
_cell.length_b   1.000
_cell.length_c   1.000
_cell.angle_alpha   90.00
_cell.angle_beta   90.00
_cell.angle_gamma   90.00
#
_symmetry.space_group_name_H-M   'P 1'
#
loop_
_entity.id
_entity.type
_entity.pdbx_description
1 polymer ?
#
loop_
_entity_poly.entity_id
_entity_poly.type
_entity_poly.pdbx_seq_one_letter_code
_entity_poly.pdbx_strand_id
1 'polypeptide(L)'
;MVLVTSSTISLAISTSIISLFTLVLFLSGYVLQQKSIRGIQAAISPATQTLLTSWPYAVPGGSPAGAYAIVNQRKDTFSFPKVVVENDGTGVGRGRGVGEGGESSSNEGLNTGRYDQGDRYGQKHKQAYLQMISRPSASGICSSLLFFKTLTSQNEIQTDKVFLYPKSWNQNSPTRSIAEALKILKQHQDEYDIIIHDIDMTDPNYRFPSSTKLLRKASHKLIHYEKIFYTRSPGVLLDSAKINKLFFSPPPQFSPSVSFSYSPFSSWKKRAQSNKNSQTDVWVPTRLSTANTDLPYAILVTTERSSSGGISIRSHVPSPSVKQSLIVPAVSRFPVKEGSEMHPAYVFFEKNKNQMQDMENVYYQEWKKQVQDICRGIDIND
;
A
#
# COMPACT_ATOMS: atom_id res chain seq x y z
N MET A 1 -32.24 -64.57 2.13
CA MET A 1 -31.89 -63.80 3.35
C MET A 1 -30.47 -64.20 3.73
N VAL A 2 -29.47 -63.43 3.28
CA VAL A 2 -28.05 -63.79 3.48
C VAL A 2 -27.61 -63.18 4.81
N LEU A 3 -27.37 -64.03 5.82
CA LEU A 3 -26.86 -63.60 7.12
C LEU A 3 -25.42 -63.10 6.93
N VAL A 4 -25.25 -61.78 6.99
CA VAL A 4 -23.93 -61.15 7.09
C VAL A 4 -23.38 -61.49 8.48
N THR A 5 -22.40 -62.38 8.53
CA THR A 5 -21.74 -62.78 9.77
C THR A 5 -20.92 -61.62 10.32
N SER A 6 -20.92 -61.40 11.63
CA SER A 6 -20.23 -60.28 12.31
C SER A 6 -18.73 -60.19 11.96
N SER A 7 -18.11 -61.30 11.59
CA SER A 7 -16.71 -61.37 11.11
C SER A 7 -16.48 -60.61 9.79
N THR A 8 -17.46 -60.59 8.88
CA THR A 8 -17.35 -59.87 7.60
C THR A 8 -17.37 -58.34 7.77
N ILE A 9 -18.16 -57.85 8.74
CA ILE A 9 -18.24 -56.41 9.05
C ILE A 9 -16.93 -55.93 9.68
N SER A 10 -16.35 -56.69 10.60
CA SER A 10 -15.07 -56.34 11.22
C SER A 10 -13.91 -56.33 10.21
N LEU A 11 -13.93 -57.28 9.27
CA LEU A 11 -12.92 -57.35 8.20
C LEU A 11 -13.07 -56.19 7.20
N ALA A 12 -14.30 -55.79 6.86
CA ALA A 12 -14.56 -54.63 6.02
C ALA A 12 -14.12 -53.31 6.66
N ILE A 13 -14.35 -53.14 7.97
CA ILE A 13 -13.95 -51.92 8.69
C ILE A 13 -12.42 -51.82 8.81
N SER A 14 -11.74 -52.92 9.16
CA SER A 14 -10.28 -52.91 9.33
C SER A 14 -9.55 -52.67 8.00
N THR A 15 -9.99 -53.28 6.90
CA THR A 15 -9.44 -53.05 5.56
C THR A 15 -9.67 -51.62 5.07
N SER A 16 -10.84 -51.03 5.37
CA SER A 16 -11.15 -49.64 5.05
C SER A 16 -10.21 -48.65 5.76
N ILE A 17 -9.98 -48.86 7.06
CA ILE A 17 -9.09 -48.00 7.86
C ILE A 17 -7.65 -48.07 7.33
N ILE A 18 -7.14 -49.28 7.10
CA ILE A 18 -5.78 -49.47 6.57
C ILE A 18 -5.66 -48.79 5.21
N SER A 19 -6.62 -48.99 4.30
CA SER A 19 -6.63 -48.35 2.98
C SER A 19 -6.59 -46.82 3.07
N LEU A 20 -7.40 -46.23 3.95
CA LEU A 20 -7.46 -44.78 4.14
C LEU A 20 -6.14 -44.21 4.66
N PHE A 21 -5.53 -44.81 5.68
CA PHE A 21 -4.23 -44.37 6.19
C PHE A 21 -3.12 -44.51 5.14
N THR A 22 -3.14 -45.59 4.35
CA THR A 22 -2.16 -45.81 3.28
C THR A 22 -2.30 -44.73 2.20
N LEU A 23 -3.53 -44.36 1.84
CA LEU A 23 -3.81 -43.31 0.87
C LEU A 23 -3.38 -41.92 1.36
N VAL A 24 -3.60 -41.62 2.65
CA VAL A 24 -3.14 -40.35 3.27
C VAL A 24 -1.62 -40.26 3.29
N LEU A 25 -0.92 -41.35 3.61
CA LEU A 25 0.55 -41.39 3.55
C LEU A 25 1.06 -41.18 2.12
N PHE A 26 0.39 -41.77 1.13
CA PHE A 26 0.74 -41.58 -0.27
C PHE A 26 0.52 -40.14 -0.75
N LEU A 27 -0.60 -39.51 -0.38
CA LEU A 27 -0.86 -38.09 -0.67
C LEU A 27 0.16 -37.16 0.01
N SER A 28 0.57 -37.47 1.24
CA SER A 28 1.60 -36.71 1.96
C SER A 28 2.94 -36.76 1.22
N GLY A 29 3.36 -37.96 0.79
CA GLY A 29 4.56 -38.13 -0.04
C GLY A 29 4.46 -37.43 -1.39
N TYR A 30 3.29 -37.51 -2.05
CA TYR A 30 3.02 -36.89 -3.34
C TYR A 30 3.13 -35.36 -3.31
N VAL A 31 2.59 -34.72 -2.27
CA VAL A 31 2.68 -33.24 -2.11
C VAL A 31 4.13 -32.79 -1.88
N LEU A 32 4.92 -33.57 -1.13
CA LEU A 32 6.35 -33.29 -0.93
C LEU A 32 7.15 -33.43 -2.24
N GLN A 33 6.86 -34.44 -3.06
CA GLN A 33 7.51 -34.63 -4.36
C GLN A 33 7.17 -33.52 -5.37
N GLN A 34 5.93 -33.04 -5.40
CA GLN A 34 5.55 -31.91 -6.26
C GLN A 34 6.26 -30.59 -5.88
N LYS A 35 6.53 -30.36 -4.60
CA LYS A 35 7.30 -29.19 -4.15
C LYS A 35 8.76 -29.26 -4.61
N SER A 36 9.35 -30.47 -4.62
CA SER A 36 10.73 -30.69 -5.09
C SER A 36 10.86 -30.45 -6.60
N ILE A 37 9.95 -31.01 -7.42
CA ILE A 37 10.01 -30.86 -8.88
C ILE A 37 9.78 -29.40 -9.29
N ARG A 38 8.86 -28.67 -8.64
CA ARG A 38 8.67 -27.22 -8.89
C ARG A 38 9.90 -26.40 -8.50
N GLY A 39 10.60 -26.79 -7.43
CA GLY A 39 11.86 -26.15 -7.02
C GLY A 39 12.98 -26.35 -8.03
N ILE A 40 13.09 -27.56 -8.59
CA ILE A 40 14.11 -27.88 -9.60
C ILE A 40 13.77 -27.27 -10.96
N GLN A 41 12.50 -27.25 -11.38
CA GLN A 41 12.07 -26.63 -12.64
C GLN A 41 12.24 -25.11 -12.63
N ALA A 42 12.15 -24.47 -11.45
CA ALA A 42 12.51 -23.07 -11.26
C ALA A 42 14.04 -22.82 -11.35
N ALA A 43 14.86 -23.83 -11.04
CA ALA A 43 16.32 -23.75 -11.10
C ALA A 43 16.89 -24.12 -12.48
N ILE A 44 16.19 -24.94 -13.28
CA ILE A 44 16.68 -25.49 -14.54
C ILE A 44 16.13 -24.77 -15.78
N SER A 45 15.08 -23.96 -15.68
CA SER A 45 14.52 -23.28 -16.87
C SER A 45 15.56 -22.35 -17.53
N PRO A 46 16.05 -22.66 -18.75
CA PRO A 46 17.02 -21.82 -19.43
C PRO A 46 16.32 -20.58 -19.95
N ALA A 47 16.76 -19.40 -19.50
CA ALA A 47 16.33 -18.13 -20.06
C ALA A 47 16.70 -18.10 -21.55
N THR A 48 15.71 -18.14 -22.43
CA THR A 48 15.84 -17.98 -23.86
C THR A 48 16.45 -16.62 -24.17
N GLN A 49 17.76 -16.61 -24.40
CA GLN A 49 18.50 -15.49 -24.98
C GLN A 49 18.15 -15.45 -26.47
N THR A 50 17.32 -14.48 -26.88
CA THR A 50 17.23 -14.10 -28.30
C THR A 50 17.99 -12.78 -28.47
N LEU A 51 19.16 -12.92 -29.11
CA LEU A 51 20.06 -11.87 -29.57
C LEU A 51 19.42 -11.04 -30.69
N LEU A 52 19.46 -9.71 -30.56
CA LEU A 52 19.79 -8.79 -31.67
C LEU A 52 20.57 -7.58 -31.09
N THR A 53 21.89 -7.61 -31.32
CA THR A 53 22.83 -6.52 -31.69
C THR A 53 22.29 -5.07 -31.69
N SER A 54 22.95 -4.01 -31.17
CA SER A 54 24.38 -3.66 -31.27
C SER A 54 24.91 -2.80 -30.09
N TRP A 55 26.20 -2.99 -29.80
CA TRP A 55 27.11 -2.27 -28.89
C TRP A 55 27.50 -0.84 -29.38
N PRO A 56 28.37 -0.03 -28.70
CA PRO A 56 29.16 -0.31 -27.48
C PRO A 56 29.13 0.82 -26.40
N TYR A 57 29.24 0.45 -25.12
CA TYR A 57 30.30 0.96 -24.23
C TYR A 57 30.50 -0.08 -23.12
N ALA A 58 31.70 -0.65 -23.07
CA ALA A 58 32.15 -1.59 -22.07
C ALA A 58 32.91 -0.85 -20.97
N VAL A 59 32.62 -1.12 -19.69
CA VAL A 59 33.59 -1.47 -18.62
C VAL A 59 32.80 -2.14 -17.45
N PRO A 60 33.44 -2.76 -16.44
CA PRO A 60 33.61 -4.21 -16.29
C PRO A 60 32.85 -4.78 -15.07
N GLY A 61 32.93 -6.10 -14.89
CA GLY A 61 32.11 -6.87 -13.95
C GLY A 61 32.16 -6.47 -12.46
N GLY A 62 31.07 -6.84 -11.75
CA GLY A 62 31.02 -6.87 -10.30
C GLY A 62 29.61 -6.74 -9.69
N SER A 63 28.98 -7.90 -9.41
CA SER A 63 27.98 -8.18 -8.35
C SER A 63 26.64 -7.39 -8.21
N PRO A 64 25.53 -8.05 -7.80
CA PRO A 64 24.17 -7.56 -7.93
C PRO A 64 23.73 -6.75 -6.70
N ALA A 65 24.09 -5.48 -6.63
CA ALA A 65 23.60 -4.57 -5.59
C ALA A 65 23.47 -3.15 -6.13
N GLY A 66 22.54 -2.93 -7.06
CA GLY A 66 22.29 -1.62 -7.62
C GLY A 66 20.90 -1.57 -8.24
N ALA A 67 20.15 -0.54 -7.86
CA ALA A 67 18.89 -0.12 -8.47
C ALA A 67 17.78 -1.19 -8.56
N TYR A 68 16.91 -1.19 -7.55
CA TYR A 68 15.52 -1.48 -7.85
C TYR A 68 14.69 -0.36 -7.25
N ALA A 69 14.48 0.64 -8.10
CA ALA A 69 13.24 1.40 -8.13
C ALA A 69 12.07 0.41 -8.33
N ILE A 70 10.84 0.89 -8.22
CA ILE A 70 9.71 0.19 -8.85
C ILE A 70 10.06 0.10 -10.34
N VAL A 71 10.64 -1.03 -10.77
CA VAL A 71 10.83 -1.33 -12.18
C VAL A 71 9.44 -1.65 -12.69
N ASN A 72 8.81 -0.66 -13.32
CA ASN A 72 7.75 -0.91 -14.28
C ASN A 72 8.38 -1.75 -15.39
N GLN A 73 8.27 -3.08 -15.29
CA GLN A 73 8.67 -3.95 -16.38
C GLN A 73 7.84 -3.61 -17.61
N ARG A 74 8.57 -3.42 -18.70
CA ARG A 74 8.20 -2.86 -20.00
C ARG A 74 7.22 -3.74 -20.81
N LYS A 75 6.17 -4.27 -20.18
CA LYS A 75 5.11 -5.00 -20.92
C LYS A 75 3.68 -4.56 -20.63
N ASP A 76 3.41 -3.85 -19.54
CA ASP A 76 2.10 -3.25 -19.28
C ASP A 76 2.28 -1.80 -18.83
N THR A 77 2.41 -0.90 -19.81
CA THR A 77 2.56 0.54 -19.60
C THR A 77 1.43 1.10 -18.74
N PHE A 78 1.79 2.02 -17.82
CA PHE A 78 0.95 3.17 -17.51
C PHE A 78 0.65 3.88 -18.83
N SER A 79 -0.43 3.48 -19.51
CA SER A 79 -0.90 4.19 -20.68
C SER A 79 -1.51 5.50 -20.19
N PHE A 80 -0.75 6.58 -20.34
CA PHE A 80 -1.35 7.90 -20.44
C PHE A 80 -2.35 7.87 -21.61
N PRO A 81 -3.50 8.56 -21.54
CA PRO A 81 -4.19 8.92 -22.77
C PRO A 81 -3.21 9.75 -23.60
N LYS A 82 -2.80 9.21 -24.74
CA LYS A 82 -2.10 9.96 -25.79
C LYS A 82 -3.09 11.00 -26.26
N VAL A 83 -2.91 12.26 -25.83
CA VAL A 83 -3.55 13.38 -26.51
C VAL A 83 -2.99 13.37 -27.92
N VAL A 84 -3.80 12.95 -28.88
CA VAL A 84 -3.52 13.12 -30.30
C VAL A 84 -3.66 14.62 -30.54
N VAL A 85 -2.55 15.33 -30.42
CA VAL A 85 -2.40 16.63 -31.07
C VAL A 85 -2.14 16.31 -32.52
N GLU A 86 -3.22 16.35 -33.31
CA GLU A 86 -3.17 16.35 -34.75
C GLU A 86 -2.60 17.73 -35.17
N ASN A 87 -1.28 17.82 -35.25
CA ASN A 87 -0.62 18.91 -35.96
C ASN A 87 -0.22 18.36 -37.33
N ASP A 88 -1.17 18.48 -38.24
CA ASP A 88 -0.94 18.39 -39.67
C ASP A 88 -0.22 19.68 -40.13
N GLY A 89 0.80 19.55 -40.99
CA GLY A 89 1.34 20.70 -41.71
C GLY A 89 2.85 20.75 -41.94
N THR A 90 3.28 20.20 -43.08
CA THR A 90 4.24 20.81 -44.04
C THR A 90 4.32 19.84 -45.23
N GLY A 91 3.92 20.12 -46.47
CA GLY A 91 3.51 21.33 -47.15
C GLY A 91 4.16 21.33 -48.53
N VAL A 92 3.43 21.03 -49.61
CA VAL A 92 3.79 21.42 -50.99
C VAL A 92 2.53 21.56 -51.86
N GLY A 93 2.21 22.80 -52.25
CA GLY A 93 1.93 23.11 -53.66
C GLY A 93 0.48 23.23 -54.17
N ARG A 94 0.16 24.48 -54.56
CA ARG A 94 -0.75 24.93 -55.65
C ARG A 94 -2.28 24.98 -55.38
N GLY A 95 -2.73 26.19 -55.10
CA GLY A 95 -3.40 27.00 -56.14
C GLY A 95 -4.92 27.20 -56.05
N ARG A 96 -5.29 28.50 -55.98
CA ARG A 96 -6.44 29.15 -56.67
C ARG A 96 -7.78 29.25 -55.91
N GLY A 97 -8.12 30.47 -55.48
CA GLY A 97 -9.40 31.10 -55.85
C GLY A 97 -10.30 31.68 -54.75
N VAL A 98 -10.21 33.02 -54.55
CA VAL A 98 -11.30 34.04 -54.49
C VAL A 98 -12.36 34.06 -53.36
N GLY A 99 -12.39 35.20 -52.64
CA GLY A 99 -13.57 35.96 -52.12
C GLY A 99 -14.06 35.61 -50.71
N GLU A 100 -14.52 36.50 -49.81
CA GLU A 100 -14.54 37.96 -49.61
C GLU A 100 -15.25 38.21 -48.24
N GLY A 101 -14.93 39.30 -47.51
CA GLY A 101 -15.60 39.79 -46.28
C GLY A 101 -14.93 39.36 -44.96
N GLY A 102 -14.24 40.22 -44.17
CA GLY A 102 -14.75 41.36 -43.39
C GLY A 102 -15.29 40.84 -42.04
N GLU A 103 -14.61 40.94 -40.88
CA GLU A 103 -14.42 42.13 -40.05
C GLU A 103 -13.32 41.92 -38.97
N SER A 104 -12.80 43.04 -38.46
CA SER A 104 -11.73 43.20 -37.48
C SER A 104 -12.14 42.93 -36.03
N SER A 105 -11.20 42.46 -35.19
CA SER A 105 -10.83 43.16 -33.93
C SER A 105 -9.63 42.50 -33.23
N SER A 106 -8.66 43.36 -32.96
CA SER A 106 -7.43 43.32 -32.16
C SER A 106 -7.34 42.39 -30.93
N ASN A 107 -6.15 41.79 -30.84
CA ASN A 107 -5.29 41.51 -29.67
C ASN A 107 -5.82 41.85 -28.26
N GLU A 108 -5.72 40.88 -27.34
CA GLU A 108 -5.03 41.04 -26.05
C GLU A 108 -4.85 39.69 -25.32
N GLY A 109 -3.67 39.48 -24.73
CA GLY A 109 -3.50 38.58 -23.57
C GLY A 109 -3.08 37.13 -23.81
N LEU A 110 -1.87 36.91 -24.35
CA LEU A 110 -1.13 35.65 -24.17
C LEU A 110 -0.75 35.52 -22.68
N ASN A 111 -1.60 34.88 -21.88
CA ASN A 111 -1.22 34.39 -20.56
C ASN A 111 -0.99 32.89 -20.63
N THR A 112 0.29 32.53 -20.54
CA THR A 112 0.83 31.19 -20.46
C THR A 112 0.15 30.39 -19.35
N GLY A 113 -0.63 29.38 -19.74
CA GLY A 113 -1.25 28.41 -18.84
C GLY A 113 -0.19 27.64 -18.04
N ARG A 114 0.02 28.07 -16.81
CA ARG A 114 0.66 27.27 -15.76
C ARG A 114 -0.34 26.16 -15.42
N TYR A 115 -0.16 24.98 -16.01
CA TYR A 115 -1.10 23.87 -15.86
C TYR A 115 -1.26 23.46 -14.38
N ASP A 116 -2.41 23.85 -13.81
CA ASP A 116 -3.05 23.31 -12.61
C ASP A 116 -3.37 21.82 -12.77
N GLN A 117 -2.34 20.97 -12.75
CA GLN A 117 -2.54 19.53 -12.64
C GLN A 117 -2.87 19.09 -11.19
N GLY A 118 -2.80 20.06 -10.26
CA GLY A 118 -3.04 19.95 -8.83
C GLY A 118 -4.51 19.87 -8.41
N ASP A 119 -5.50 20.17 -9.24
CA ASP A 119 -6.91 20.13 -8.78
C ASP A 119 -7.67 18.89 -9.26
N ARG A 120 -7.06 18.07 -10.11
CA ARG A 120 -7.75 16.98 -10.83
C ARG A 120 -8.39 15.90 -9.93
N TYR A 121 -7.88 15.71 -8.72
CA TYR A 121 -8.42 14.75 -7.76
C TYR A 121 -8.79 15.41 -6.41
N GLY A 122 -8.94 16.74 -6.39
CA GLY A 122 -9.31 17.50 -5.18
C GLY A 122 -8.17 17.71 -4.19
N GLN A 123 -6.92 17.47 -4.60
CA GLN A 123 -5.75 17.69 -3.74
C GLN A 123 -5.49 19.17 -3.50
N LYS A 124 -5.36 19.56 -2.23
CA LYS A 124 -5.13 20.96 -1.82
C LYS A 124 -3.68 21.19 -1.43
N HIS A 125 -3.02 20.14 -0.95
CA HIS A 125 -1.65 20.19 -0.45
C HIS A 125 -0.75 19.19 -1.16
N LYS A 126 0.56 19.40 -1.04
CA LYS A 126 1.58 18.50 -1.60
C LYS A 126 1.81 17.23 -0.78
N GLN A 127 1.19 17.16 0.40
CA GLN A 127 1.45 16.14 1.40
C GLN A 127 0.12 15.59 1.93
N ALA A 128 0.07 14.29 2.17
CA ALA A 128 -1.16 13.63 2.58
C ALA A 128 -0.97 12.55 3.66
N TYR A 129 -1.91 12.52 4.60
CA TYR A 129 -2.19 11.35 5.42
C TYR A 129 -3.11 10.41 4.65
N LEU A 130 -2.76 9.13 4.59
CA LEU A 130 -3.49 8.13 3.84
C LEU A 130 -4.01 7.04 4.77
N GLN A 131 -5.32 6.82 4.77
CA GLN A 131 -5.91 5.59 5.28
C GLN A 131 -6.70 4.90 4.18
N MET A 132 -6.79 3.57 4.27
CA MET A 132 -7.55 2.81 3.29
C MET A 132 -8.03 1.50 3.85
N ILE A 133 -9.16 1.05 3.32
CA ILE A 133 -9.82 -0.19 3.72
C ILE A 133 -10.07 -1.02 2.45
N SER A 134 -9.36 -2.13 2.31
CA SER A 134 -9.47 -3.02 1.14
C SER A 134 -10.35 -4.24 1.39
N ARG A 135 -10.59 -4.59 2.66
CA ARG A 135 -11.51 -5.65 3.09
C ARG A 135 -12.68 -5.04 3.86
N PRO A 136 -13.91 -5.58 3.69
CA PRO A 136 -15.11 -5.07 4.37
C PRO A 136 -14.86 -4.88 5.87
N SER A 137 -14.96 -3.64 6.36
CA SER A 137 -14.78 -3.36 7.79
C SER A 137 -15.43 -2.06 8.25
N ALA A 138 -16.45 -2.17 9.12
CA ALA A 138 -17.13 -1.01 9.70
C ALA A 138 -16.24 -0.31 10.74
N SER A 139 -15.59 -1.08 11.62
CA SER A 139 -14.57 -0.56 12.55
C SER A 139 -13.47 0.18 11.82
N GLY A 140 -12.94 -0.36 10.73
CA GLY A 140 -11.91 0.31 9.91
C GLY A 140 -12.38 1.64 9.32
N ILE A 141 -13.59 1.71 8.77
CA ILE A 141 -14.12 2.96 8.21
C ILE A 141 -14.31 4.01 9.30
N CYS A 142 -15.00 3.66 10.39
CA CYS A 142 -15.29 4.59 11.48
C CYS A 142 -14.03 5.01 12.25
N SER A 143 -13.07 4.09 12.40
CA SER A 143 -11.76 4.41 12.96
C SER A 143 -10.97 5.38 12.08
N SER A 144 -11.13 5.29 10.76
CA SER A 144 -10.49 6.23 9.83
C SER A 144 -11.11 7.62 9.92
N LEU A 145 -12.44 7.68 10.02
CA LEU A 145 -13.16 8.92 10.26
C LEU A 145 -12.70 9.58 11.58
N LEU A 146 -12.60 8.80 12.66
CA LEU A 146 -12.07 9.28 13.95
C LEU A 146 -10.65 9.82 13.81
N PHE A 147 -9.77 9.11 13.10
CA PHE A 147 -8.41 9.56 12.86
C PHE A 147 -8.37 10.93 12.15
N PHE A 148 -9.18 11.11 11.10
CA PHE A 148 -9.25 12.39 10.38
C PHE A 148 -9.84 13.51 11.23
N LYS A 149 -10.91 13.25 12.00
CA LYS A 149 -11.45 14.20 12.98
C LYS A 149 -10.36 14.67 13.95
N THR A 150 -9.64 13.75 14.58
CA THR A 150 -8.57 14.08 15.54
C THR A 150 -7.44 14.88 14.88
N LEU A 151 -7.05 14.54 13.65
CA LEU A 151 -6.06 15.31 12.91
C LEU A 151 -6.53 16.72 12.56
N THR A 152 -7.81 16.93 12.29
CA THR A 152 -8.38 18.25 11.98
C THR A 152 -8.53 19.10 13.25
N SER A 153 -8.94 18.51 14.37
CA SER A 153 -9.13 19.26 15.62
C SER A 153 -7.84 19.72 16.29
N GLN A 154 -6.72 19.04 16.05
CA GLN A 154 -5.48 19.26 16.80
C GLN A 154 -4.35 19.90 15.99
N ASN A 155 -4.49 20.06 14.67
CA ASN A 155 -3.40 20.52 13.81
C ASN A 155 -3.82 21.58 12.78
N GLU A 156 -3.04 22.65 12.70
CA GLU A 156 -3.08 23.65 11.62
C GLU A 156 -2.21 23.25 10.40
N ILE A 157 -1.84 21.97 10.31
CA ILE A 157 -0.88 21.51 9.33
C ILE A 157 -1.56 21.36 7.96
N GLN A 158 -0.98 22.01 6.96
CA GLN A 158 -1.34 21.96 5.55
C GLN A 158 -1.07 20.58 4.93
N THR A 159 -1.93 19.61 5.26
CA THR A 159 -1.89 18.22 4.77
C THR A 159 -3.27 17.75 4.37
N ASP A 160 -3.34 17.06 3.24
CA ASP A 160 -4.56 16.41 2.80
C ASP A 160 -4.84 15.14 3.61
N LYS A 161 -6.11 14.82 3.79
CA LYS A 161 -6.56 13.59 4.45
C LYS A 161 -7.23 12.70 3.41
N VAL A 162 -6.53 11.69 2.94
CA VAL A 162 -6.98 10.84 1.83
C VAL A 162 -7.50 9.51 2.36
N PHE A 163 -8.72 9.13 1.94
CA PHE A 163 -9.33 7.85 2.24
C PHE A 163 -9.58 7.03 0.97
N LEU A 164 -9.10 5.78 0.91
CA LEU A 164 -9.34 4.89 -0.23
C LEU A 164 -10.20 3.69 0.15
N TYR A 165 -11.14 3.34 -0.73
CA TYR A 165 -11.94 2.12 -0.61
C TYR A 165 -12.43 1.62 -1.99
N PRO A 166 -12.89 0.35 -2.11
CA PRO A 166 -13.46 -0.17 -3.34
C PRO A 166 -14.78 0.51 -3.73
N LYS A 167 -14.87 0.98 -4.98
CA LYS A 167 -16.06 1.63 -5.55
C LYS A 167 -17.31 0.76 -5.56
N SER A 168 -17.13 -0.56 -5.67
CA SER A 168 -18.25 -1.51 -5.66
C SER A 168 -19.12 -1.41 -4.39
N TRP A 169 -18.56 -0.95 -3.26
CA TRP A 169 -19.29 -0.82 -2.01
C TRP A 169 -20.32 0.32 -2.04
N ASN A 170 -20.23 1.26 -2.99
CA ASN A 170 -21.21 2.33 -3.13
C ASN A 170 -22.59 1.82 -3.57
N GLN A 171 -22.62 0.80 -4.44
CA GLN A 171 -23.85 0.23 -4.98
C GLN A 171 -24.21 -1.06 -4.25
N ASN A 172 -23.21 -1.92 -4.03
CA ASN A 172 -23.36 -3.24 -3.43
C ASN A 172 -22.47 -3.32 -2.18
N SER A 173 -22.87 -2.62 -1.12
CA SER A 173 -22.18 -2.69 0.17
C SER A 173 -22.20 -4.13 0.72
N PRO A 174 -21.06 -4.65 1.22
CA PRO A 174 -21.00 -6.02 1.74
C PRO A 174 -21.91 -6.30 2.94
N THR A 175 -22.11 -5.29 3.80
CA THR A 175 -22.98 -5.36 4.97
C THR A 175 -23.68 -4.02 5.17
N ARG A 176 -24.79 -4.03 5.93
CA ARG A 176 -25.51 -2.81 6.32
C ARG A 176 -24.63 -1.86 7.12
N SER A 177 -23.85 -2.37 8.07
CA SER A 177 -22.91 -1.58 8.88
C SER A 177 -21.89 -0.84 8.03
N ILE A 178 -21.41 -1.44 6.94
CA ILE A 178 -20.47 -0.79 6.01
C ILE A 178 -21.16 0.30 5.20
N ALA A 179 -22.38 0.04 4.71
CA ALA A 179 -23.16 1.04 3.99
C ALA A 179 -23.41 2.29 4.87
N GLU A 180 -23.80 2.07 6.13
CA GLU A 180 -24.03 3.12 7.10
C GLU A 180 -22.72 3.84 7.47
N ALA A 181 -21.62 3.12 7.70
CA ALA A 181 -20.32 3.72 8.00
C ALA A 181 -19.79 4.58 6.84
N LEU A 182 -19.93 4.13 5.60
CA LEU A 182 -19.57 4.92 4.41
C LEU A 182 -20.46 6.15 4.25
N LYS A 183 -21.75 6.05 4.59
CA LYS A 183 -22.67 7.19 4.57
C LYS A 183 -22.23 8.26 5.57
N ILE A 184 -21.91 7.86 6.80
CA ILE A 184 -21.41 8.77 7.85
C ILE A 184 -20.07 9.39 7.41
N LEU A 185 -19.12 8.59 6.90
CA LEU A 185 -17.84 9.08 6.39
C LEU A 185 -18.03 10.20 5.33
N LYS A 186 -18.93 9.98 4.36
CA LYS A 186 -19.23 10.97 3.30
C LYS A 186 -19.94 12.21 3.84
N GLN A 187 -20.81 12.06 4.83
CA GLN A 187 -21.50 13.18 5.46
C GLN A 187 -20.53 14.15 6.16
N HIS A 188 -19.45 13.61 6.73
CA HIS A 188 -18.40 14.39 7.39
C HIS A 188 -17.20 14.71 6.47
N GLN A 189 -17.34 14.48 5.16
CA GLN A 189 -16.24 14.68 4.21
C GLN A 189 -15.76 16.15 4.21
N ASP A 190 -16.69 17.10 4.12
CA ASP A 190 -16.35 18.52 4.07
C ASP A 190 -15.93 19.06 5.44
N GLU A 191 -16.55 18.58 6.53
CA GLU A 191 -16.26 19.00 7.90
C GLU A 191 -14.83 18.68 8.32
N TYR A 192 -14.32 17.52 7.94
CA TYR A 192 -12.96 17.08 8.29
C TYR A 192 -11.96 17.17 7.13
N ASP A 193 -12.35 17.81 6.03
CA ASP A 193 -11.55 17.98 4.81
C ASP A 193 -10.96 16.67 4.28
N ILE A 194 -11.83 15.66 4.12
CA ILE A 194 -11.44 14.32 3.67
C ILE A 194 -11.55 14.24 2.16
N ILE A 195 -10.46 13.86 1.50
CA ILE A 195 -10.45 13.50 0.08
C ILE A 195 -10.76 12.01 -0.04
N ILE A 196 -11.98 11.70 -0.45
CA ILE A 196 -12.44 10.33 -0.62
C ILE A 196 -12.18 9.88 -2.06
N HIS A 197 -11.49 8.74 -2.21
CA HIS A 197 -11.34 8.08 -3.50
C HIS A 197 -11.94 6.69 -3.47
N ASP A 198 -13.04 6.54 -4.20
CA ASP A 198 -13.54 5.25 -4.60
C ASP A 198 -12.70 4.71 -5.77
N ILE A 199 -12.19 3.49 -5.61
CA ILE A 199 -11.31 2.86 -6.58
C ILE A 199 -12.06 1.75 -7.28
N ASP A 200 -12.08 1.78 -8.60
CA ASP A 200 -12.69 0.72 -9.39
C ASP A 200 -11.85 -0.57 -9.30
N MET A 201 -12.46 -1.61 -8.74
CA MET A 201 -11.88 -2.94 -8.53
C MET A 201 -12.71 -4.01 -9.26
N THR A 202 -13.46 -3.64 -10.30
CA THR A 202 -14.34 -4.53 -11.07
C THR A 202 -13.61 -5.61 -11.88
N ASP A 203 -12.30 -5.46 -12.08
CA ASP A 203 -11.47 -6.50 -12.69
C ASP A 203 -11.59 -7.82 -11.88
N PRO A 204 -11.94 -8.95 -12.52
CA PRO A 204 -12.23 -10.21 -11.84
C PRO A 204 -11.08 -10.72 -10.95
N ASN A 205 -9.84 -10.26 -11.17
CA ASN A 205 -8.69 -10.54 -10.31
C ASN A 205 -8.76 -9.86 -8.92
N TYR A 206 -9.82 -9.09 -8.64
CA TYR A 206 -9.94 -8.18 -7.50
C TYR A 206 -11.24 -8.31 -6.69
N ARG A 207 -12.01 -9.41 -6.80
CA ARG A 207 -13.25 -9.63 -6.02
C ARG A 207 -13.11 -9.32 -4.50
N PHE A 208 -11.92 -9.55 -3.93
CA PHE A 208 -11.51 -9.05 -2.61
C PHE A 208 -10.08 -8.54 -2.69
N PRO A 209 -9.86 -7.26 -2.97
CA PRO A 209 -8.53 -6.79 -3.27
C PRO A 209 -7.69 -6.69 -2.01
N SER A 210 -6.43 -7.08 -2.15
CA SER A 210 -5.43 -6.84 -1.13
C SER A 210 -5.13 -5.33 -1.01
N SER A 211 -4.58 -4.89 0.11
CA SER A 211 -4.24 -3.48 0.33
C SER A 211 -3.22 -2.98 -0.69
N THR A 212 -2.25 -3.83 -1.06
CA THR A 212 -1.28 -3.57 -2.13
C THR A 212 -1.95 -3.41 -3.50
N LYS A 213 -2.96 -4.24 -3.81
CA LYS A 213 -3.73 -4.17 -5.04
C LYS A 213 -4.57 -2.89 -5.14
N LEU A 214 -5.22 -2.50 -4.05
CA LEU A 214 -5.98 -1.23 -3.96
C LEU A 214 -5.06 -0.03 -4.16
N LEU A 215 -3.94 0.01 -3.44
CA LEU A 215 -2.94 1.08 -3.57
C LEU A 215 -2.38 1.16 -5.01
N ARG A 216 -2.11 0.01 -5.65
CA ARG A 216 -1.63 -0.03 -7.03
C ARG A 216 -2.61 0.64 -7.99
N LYS A 217 -3.90 0.32 -7.90
CA LYS A 217 -4.94 0.93 -8.76
C LYS A 217 -5.13 2.42 -8.46
N ALA A 218 -4.99 2.83 -7.20
CA ALA A 218 -5.07 4.23 -6.77
C ALA A 218 -3.83 5.08 -7.13
N SER A 219 -2.71 4.46 -7.53
CA SER A 219 -1.42 5.15 -7.72
C SER A 219 -1.48 6.39 -8.61
N HIS A 220 -2.27 6.36 -9.69
CA HIS A 220 -2.44 7.49 -10.60
C HIS A 220 -3.10 8.71 -9.95
N LYS A 221 -3.95 8.52 -8.93
CA LYS A 221 -4.56 9.60 -8.13
C LYS A 221 -3.57 10.16 -7.09
N LEU A 222 -2.58 9.36 -6.70
CA LEU A 222 -1.66 9.67 -5.60
C LEU A 222 -0.31 10.25 -6.05
N ILE A 223 0.05 10.12 -7.34
CA ILE A 223 1.37 10.51 -7.87
C ILE A 223 1.68 12.01 -7.75
N HIS A 224 0.66 12.83 -7.53
CA HIS A 224 0.80 14.28 -7.41
C HIS A 224 1.38 14.70 -6.05
N TYR A 225 1.23 13.86 -5.02
CA TYR A 225 1.79 14.12 -3.71
C TYR A 225 3.30 13.88 -3.69
N GLU A 226 4.01 14.83 -3.09
CA GLU A 226 5.44 14.73 -2.81
C GLU A 226 5.70 13.81 -1.62
N LYS A 227 4.75 13.76 -0.65
CA LYS A 227 4.87 12.96 0.57
C LYS A 227 3.52 12.38 0.99
N ILE A 228 3.45 11.06 1.13
CA ILE A 228 2.26 10.36 1.62
C ILE A 228 2.64 9.52 2.82
N PHE A 229 1.89 9.63 3.91
CA PHE A 229 2.07 8.77 5.06
C PHE A 229 0.84 7.91 5.32
N TYR A 230 1.02 6.62 5.09
CA TYR A 230 0.01 5.59 5.31
C TYR A 230 0.10 5.05 6.72
N THR A 231 -1.05 4.98 7.40
CA THR A 231 -1.24 4.20 8.64
C THR A 231 -2.38 3.21 8.47
N ARG A 232 -2.19 2.01 9.00
CA ARG A 232 -3.21 0.96 8.97
C ARG A 232 -4.37 1.30 9.89
N SER A 233 -5.58 1.02 9.43
CA SER A 233 -6.83 1.10 10.18
C SER A 233 -7.46 -0.30 10.32
N PRO A 234 -8.17 -0.62 11.42
CA PRO A 234 -8.55 0.24 12.54
C PRO A 234 -7.39 0.57 13.51
N GLY A 235 -7.46 1.74 14.14
CA GLY A 235 -6.50 2.25 15.12
C GLY A 235 -6.84 3.64 15.65
N VAL A 236 -6.31 3.98 16.83
CA VAL A 236 -6.54 5.25 17.53
C VAL A 236 -5.30 6.14 17.52
N LEU A 237 -5.51 7.41 17.20
CA LEU A 237 -4.51 8.47 17.31
C LEU A 237 -4.57 9.09 18.70
N LEU A 238 -3.49 8.92 19.47
CA LEU A 238 -3.39 9.38 20.85
C LEU A 238 -2.62 10.70 20.94
N ASP A 239 -1.63 10.90 20.07
CA ASP A 239 -0.78 12.08 20.07
C ASP A 239 -0.47 12.50 18.62
N SER A 240 -1.23 13.48 18.14
CA SER A 240 -1.10 14.02 16.80
C SER A 240 0.22 14.79 16.62
N ALA A 241 0.72 15.47 17.65
CA ALA A 241 2.00 16.20 17.57
C ALA A 241 3.17 15.25 17.33
N LYS A 242 3.21 14.10 18.03
CA LYS A 242 4.22 13.06 17.78
C LYS A 242 4.10 12.45 16.39
N ILE A 243 2.89 12.19 15.89
CA ILE A 243 2.71 11.62 14.55
C ILE A 243 3.13 12.60 13.46
N ASN A 244 2.86 13.89 13.65
CA ASN A 244 3.32 14.94 12.75
C ASN A 244 4.85 15.05 12.77
N LYS A 245 5.47 15.08 13.95
CA LYS A 245 6.93 15.13 14.05
C LYS A 245 7.58 13.96 13.31
N LEU A 246 6.99 12.77 13.41
CA LEU A 246 7.38 11.60 12.62
C LEU A 246 7.16 11.84 11.12
N PHE A 247 5.97 12.30 10.72
CA PHE A 247 5.64 12.55 9.31
C PHE A 247 6.58 13.58 8.67
N PHE A 248 6.92 14.67 9.34
CA PHE A 248 7.77 15.75 8.83
C PHE A 248 9.26 15.46 8.94
N SER A 249 9.67 14.41 9.64
CA SER A 249 11.07 14.00 9.67
C SER A 249 11.60 13.69 8.26
N PRO A 250 12.86 14.03 7.97
CA PRO A 250 13.43 13.82 6.65
C PRO A 250 13.56 12.31 6.39
N PRO A 251 13.20 11.84 5.17
CA PRO A 251 13.54 10.49 4.76
C PRO A 251 15.07 10.37 4.65
N PRO A 252 15.65 9.18 4.87
CA PRO A 252 17.08 8.95 4.71
C PRO A 252 17.52 9.32 3.30
N GLN A 253 18.49 10.23 3.21
CA GLN A 253 19.10 10.60 1.94
C GLN A 253 20.00 9.46 1.47
N PHE A 254 19.68 8.90 0.31
CA PHE A 254 20.58 7.96 -0.34
C PHE A 254 21.76 8.72 -0.94
N SER A 255 22.90 8.70 -0.25
CA SER A 255 24.17 8.99 -0.90
C SER A 255 24.47 7.84 -1.87
N PRO A 256 24.74 8.10 -3.16
CA PRO A 256 25.02 7.06 -4.15
C PRO A 256 26.32 6.27 -3.89
N SER A 257 27.05 6.55 -2.81
CA SER A 257 28.39 6.04 -2.51
C SER A 257 28.49 5.12 -1.28
N VAL A 258 27.39 4.50 -0.82
CA VAL A 258 27.48 3.49 0.25
C VAL A 258 26.82 2.19 -0.19
N SER A 259 27.62 1.35 -0.80
CA SER A 259 27.29 -0.03 -1.17
C SER A 259 27.10 -0.87 0.10
N PHE A 260 25.83 -1.04 0.52
CA PHE A 260 25.47 -2.04 1.52
C PHE A 260 25.52 -3.44 0.89
N SER A 261 26.70 -4.06 0.97
CA SER A 261 26.90 -5.48 0.69
C SER A 261 26.19 -6.32 1.76
N TYR A 262 24.97 -6.76 1.48
CA TYR A 262 24.35 -7.85 2.24
C TYR A 262 24.84 -9.19 1.69
N SER A 263 25.83 -9.78 2.34
CA SER A 263 26.17 -11.20 2.17
C SER A 263 25.26 -12.04 3.09
N PRO A 264 24.62 -13.13 2.63
CA PRO A 264 23.72 -13.94 3.45
C PRO A 264 24.47 -14.88 4.41
N PHE A 265 25.80 -14.97 4.31
CA PHE A 265 26.61 -15.93 5.06
C PHE A 265 27.87 -15.25 5.62
N SER A 266 27.72 -14.43 6.65
CA SER A 266 28.83 -14.15 7.56
C SER A 266 28.29 -13.83 8.95
N SER A 267 28.41 -14.80 9.84
CA SER A 267 28.35 -14.64 11.28
C SER A 267 29.37 -13.61 11.74
N TRP A 268 28.91 -12.67 12.58
CA TRP A 268 29.65 -11.94 13.62
C TRP A 268 30.97 -11.24 13.22
N LYS A 269 30.97 -9.91 13.36
CA LYS A 269 32.10 -8.95 13.25
C LYS A 269 32.38 -8.42 11.84
N LYS A 270 31.51 -7.52 11.40
CA LYS A 270 32.00 -6.21 10.95
C LYS A 270 31.17 -5.13 11.61
N ARG A 271 31.73 -4.60 12.70
CA ARG A 271 31.39 -3.30 13.27
C ARG A 271 31.63 -2.30 12.14
N ALA A 272 30.58 -1.97 11.40
CA ALA A 272 30.58 -0.75 10.61
C ALA A 272 31.03 0.34 11.59
N GLN A 273 32.08 1.08 11.22
CA GLN A 273 32.42 2.33 11.86
C GLN A 273 31.21 3.25 11.65
N SER A 274 30.25 3.09 12.56
CA SER A 274 29.14 3.99 12.77
C SER A 274 29.82 5.30 13.14
N ASN A 275 29.85 6.22 12.17
CA ASN A 275 29.81 7.63 12.53
C ASN A 275 28.71 7.75 13.59
N LYS A 276 29.07 8.27 14.76
CA LYS A 276 28.26 8.39 15.98
C LYS A 276 26.91 9.13 15.82
N ASN A 277 26.46 9.38 14.59
CA ASN A 277 25.16 9.93 14.23
C ASN A 277 24.14 8.85 13.77
N SER A 278 24.48 7.56 13.72
CA SER A 278 23.56 6.51 13.25
C SER A 278 22.44 6.15 14.24
N GLN A 279 22.16 7.01 15.23
CA GLN A 279 21.14 6.81 16.26
C GLN A 279 19.80 7.50 15.93
N THR A 280 19.68 8.12 14.74
CA THR A 280 18.57 9.05 14.43
C THR A 280 17.80 8.73 13.14
N ASP A 281 17.98 7.57 12.52
CA ASP A 281 17.20 7.22 11.32
C ASP A 281 15.79 6.75 11.73
N VAL A 282 14.84 7.68 11.60
CA VAL A 282 13.41 7.49 11.89
C VAL A 282 12.74 6.57 10.86
N TRP A 283 13.27 6.59 9.62
CA TRP A 283 12.75 5.86 8.48
C TRP A 283 13.80 4.91 7.91
N VAL A 284 13.36 3.72 7.53
CA VAL A 284 14.19 2.70 6.87
C VAL A 284 13.65 2.49 5.45
N PRO A 285 14.48 2.61 4.40
CA PRO A 285 14.06 2.36 3.03
C PRO A 285 13.50 0.95 2.86
N THR A 286 12.41 0.82 2.10
CA THR A 286 11.77 -0.46 1.83
C THR A 286 11.31 -0.56 0.38
N ARG A 287 11.09 -1.79 -0.08
CA ARG A 287 10.41 -2.06 -1.35
C ARG A 287 9.04 -2.64 -1.08
N LEU A 288 8.03 -1.99 -1.62
CA LEU A 288 6.68 -2.51 -1.62
C LEU A 288 6.57 -3.56 -2.74
N SER A 289 6.32 -4.81 -2.34
CA SER A 289 6.05 -5.89 -3.28
C SER A 289 4.56 -5.97 -3.57
N THR A 290 4.21 -6.10 -4.85
CA THR A 290 2.82 -6.37 -5.28
C THR A 290 2.41 -7.82 -5.02
N ALA A 291 3.36 -8.73 -4.74
CA ALA A 291 3.08 -10.12 -4.41
C ALA A 291 2.56 -10.29 -2.97
N ASN A 292 2.95 -9.39 -2.06
CA ASN A 292 2.47 -9.41 -0.69
C ASN A 292 1.04 -8.84 -0.64
N THR A 293 0.13 -9.52 0.05
CA THR A 293 -1.25 -9.05 0.19
C THR A 293 -1.35 -7.88 1.16
N ASP A 294 -0.59 -7.93 2.24
CA ASP A 294 -0.69 -6.95 3.31
C ASP A 294 0.47 -5.96 3.24
N LEU A 295 0.13 -4.68 3.36
CA LEU A 295 1.11 -3.63 3.54
C LEU A 295 1.64 -3.61 4.97
N PRO A 296 2.90 -3.17 5.19
CA PRO A 296 3.34 -2.74 6.51
C PRO A 296 2.32 -1.80 7.18
N TYR A 297 2.22 -1.86 8.51
CA TYR A 297 1.23 -1.07 9.26
C TYR A 297 1.42 0.45 9.18
N ALA A 298 2.62 0.91 8.83
CA ALA A 298 2.91 2.30 8.53
C ALA A 298 3.97 2.40 7.43
N ILE A 299 3.76 3.30 6.47
CA ILE A 299 4.64 3.50 5.32
C ILE A 299 4.70 4.98 4.98
N LEU A 300 5.90 5.49 4.75
CA LEU A 300 6.11 6.79 4.14
C LEU A 300 6.49 6.61 2.66
N VAL A 301 5.74 7.24 1.77
CA VAL A 301 6.05 7.31 0.34
C VAL A 301 6.50 8.72 0.00
N THR A 302 7.62 8.85 -0.69
CA THR A 302 8.17 10.14 -1.12
C THR A 302 8.37 10.13 -2.63
N THR A 303 7.93 11.19 -3.28
CA THR A 303 8.06 11.39 -4.72
C THR A 303 9.07 12.51 -4.98
N GLU A 304 10.20 12.16 -5.60
CA GLU A 304 11.22 13.12 -6.01
C GLU A 304 11.12 13.34 -7.53
N ARG A 305 11.08 14.61 -7.97
CA ARG A 305 11.18 14.95 -9.39
C ARG A 305 12.62 15.39 -9.69
N SER A 306 13.29 14.72 -10.62
CA SER A 306 14.61 15.13 -11.08
C SER A 306 14.51 16.35 -11.99
N SER A 307 15.60 17.11 -12.09
CA SER A 307 15.73 18.23 -13.03
C SER A 307 15.53 17.82 -14.49
N SER A 308 15.79 16.55 -14.81
CA SER A 308 15.55 15.94 -16.13
C SER A 308 14.09 15.53 -16.39
N GLY A 309 13.16 15.84 -15.47
CA GLY A 309 11.74 15.48 -15.58
C GLY A 309 11.40 14.03 -15.18
N GLY A 310 12.37 13.27 -14.67
CA GLY A 310 12.14 11.93 -14.14
C GLY A 310 11.44 11.96 -12.78
N ILE A 311 10.57 10.98 -12.53
CA ILE A 311 9.88 10.83 -11.24
C ILE A 311 10.44 9.59 -10.54
N SER A 312 10.95 9.77 -9.32
CA SER A 312 11.42 8.69 -8.46
C SER A 312 10.49 8.55 -7.26
N ILE A 313 9.83 7.40 -7.13
CA ILE A 313 8.98 7.08 -5.99
C ILE A 313 9.73 6.14 -5.06
N ARG A 314 9.86 6.53 -3.80
CA ARG A 314 10.54 5.74 -2.77
C ARG A 314 9.58 5.44 -1.63
N SER A 315 9.74 4.26 -1.03
CA SER A 315 8.95 3.83 0.12
C SER A 315 9.85 3.59 1.31
N HIS A 316 9.36 3.92 2.50
CA HIS A 316 10.06 3.76 3.75
C HIS A 316 9.13 3.18 4.81
N VAL A 317 9.66 2.38 5.72
CA VAL A 317 8.95 1.93 6.93
C VAL A 317 9.58 2.59 8.16
N PRO A 318 8.84 2.75 9.27
CA PRO A 318 9.43 3.25 10.50
C PRO A 318 10.55 2.33 11.00
N SER A 319 11.57 2.90 11.64
CA SER A 319 12.65 2.15 12.26
C SER A 319 12.17 1.34 13.48
N PRO A 320 12.90 0.30 13.92
CA PRO A 320 12.48 -0.55 15.04
C PRO A 320 12.13 0.23 16.30
N SER A 321 12.87 1.30 16.61
CA SER A 321 12.58 2.16 17.77
C SER A 321 11.22 2.86 17.64
N VAL A 322 10.91 3.43 16.48
CA VAL A 322 9.62 4.09 16.21
C VAL A 322 8.46 3.09 16.28
N LYS A 323 8.68 1.87 15.78
CA LYS A 323 7.71 0.77 15.80
C LYS A 323 7.42 0.23 17.21
N GLN A 324 8.32 0.48 18.15
CA GLN A 324 8.21 0.02 19.53
C GLN A 324 7.66 1.10 20.47
N SER A 325 7.75 2.38 20.10
CA SER A 325 7.39 3.48 21.01
C SER A 325 6.36 4.46 20.47
N LEU A 326 6.21 4.62 19.15
CA LEU A 326 5.35 5.64 18.55
C LEU A 326 4.18 5.05 17.75
N ILE A 327 4.42 4.01 16.95
CA ILE A 327 3.37 3.34 16.18
C ILE A 327 3.37 1.87 16.57
N VAL A 328 2.46 1.50 17.45
CA VAL A 328 2.48 0.20 18.12
C VAL A 328 1.20 -0.59 17.84
N PRO A 329 1.28 -1.94 17.74
CA PRO A 329 0.08 -2.76 17.81
C PRO A 329 -0.49 -2.70 19.24
N ALA A 330 -1.82 -2.79 19.38
CA ALA A 330 -2.47 -2.81 20.69
C ALA A 330 -1.94 -3.96 21.57
N VAL A 331 -1.90 -5.17 21.03
CA VAL A 331 -1.18 -6.28 21.65
C VAL A 331 0.30 -6.21 21.25
N SER A 332 1.13 -5.72 22.18
CA SER A 332 2.57 -5.61 21.95
C SER A 332 3.19 -6.99 21.70
N ARG A 333 3.88 -7.14 20.56
CA ARG A 333 4.74 -8.30 20.29
C ARG A 333 6.16 -8.13 20.83
N PHE A 334 6.45 -6.96 21.42
CA PHE A 334 7.76 -6.62 21.93
C PHE A 334 7.75 -6.65 23.46
N PRO A 335 8.76 -7.26 24.10
CA PRO A 335 8.88 -7.21 25.55
C PRO A 335 9.04 -5.74 25.97
N VAL A 336 8.06 -5.23 26.70
CA VAL A 336 8.16 -3.92 27.35
C VAL A 336 9.19 -4.09 28.46
N LYS A 337 10.24 -3.27 28.47
CA LYS A 337 11.14 -3.21 29.62
C LYS A 337 10.33 -2.65 30.79
N GLU A 338 10.23 -3.42 31.87
CA GLU A 338 9.59 -3.02 33.12
C GLU A 338 10.02 -1.60 33.53
N GLY A 339 9.05 -0.72 33.80
CA GLY A 339 9.29 0.69 34.14
C GLY A 339 9.33 1.69 32.97
N SER A 340 9.09 1.26 31.73
CA SER A 340 8.99 2.18 30.58
C SER A 340 7.54 2.56 30.30
N GLU A 341 7.10 3.77 30.68
CA GLU A 341 5.80 4.30 30.24
C GLU A 341 5.83 4.58 28.73
N MET A 342 5.27 3.66 27.93
CA MET A 342 5.06 3.91 26.51
C MET A 342 3.93 4.92 26.33
N HIS A 343 4.25 6.01 25.65
CA HIS A 343 3.28 7.02 25.22
C HIS A 343 3.16 7.02 23.70
N PRO A 344 2.52 5.98 23.11
CA PRO A 344 2.42 5.84 21.67
C PRO A 344 1.67 7.01 21.04
N ALA A 345 2.05 7.35 19.81
CA ALA A 345 1.35 8.33 19.00
C ALA A 345 0.12 7.71 18.35
N TYR A 346 0.27 6.48 17.83
CA TYR A 346 -0.78 5.73 17.15
C TYR A 346 -0.77 4.27 17.57
N VAL A 347 -1.95 3.75 17.89
CA VAL A 347 -2.16 2.33 18.23
C VAL A 347 -3.08 1.71 17.20
N PHE A 348 -2.65 0.63 16.55
CA PHE A 348 -3.48 -0.09 15.57
C PHE A 348 -3.90 -1.46 16.09
N PHE A 349 -5.05 -1.95 15.62
CA PHE A 349 -5.61 -3.24 16.03
C PHE A 349 -5.41 -4.29 14.93
N GLU A 350 -4.93 -5.48 15.31
CA GLU A 350 -4.66 -6.55 14.35
C GLU A 350 -5.87 -7.46 14.18
N LYS A 351 -6.60 -7.27 13.07
CA LYS A 351 -7.73 -8.14 12.73
C LYS A 351 -7.28 -9.62 12.65
N ASN A 352 -8.00 -10.49 13.35
CA ASN A 352 -7.92 -11.97 13.33
C ASN A 352 -6.80 -12.68 14.11
N LYS A 353 -5.94 -12.00 14.87
CA LYS A 353 -4.92 -12.70 15.67
C LYS A 353 -5.25 -12.78 17.16
N ASN A 354 -5.75 -11.69 17.75
CA ASN A 354 -5.91 -11.60 19.21
C ASN A 354 -7.12 -10.72 19.63
N GLN A 355 -8.27 -10.83 18.97
CA GLN A 355 -9.41 -9.93 19.20
C GLN A 355 -9.83 -9.81 20.68
N MET A 356 -9.81 -10.91 21.43
CA MET A 356 -10.13 -10.90 22.87
C MET A 356 -9.11 -10.11 23.70
N GLN A 357 -7.81 -10.25 23.40
CA GLN A 357 -6.76 -9.49 24.10
C GLN A 357 -6.74 -8.02 23.67
N ASP A 358 -7.08 -7.73 22.40
CA ASP A 358 -7.30 -6.36 21.95
C ASP A 358 -8.46 -5.75 22.76
N MET A 359 -9.55 -6.48 22.98
CA MET A 359 -10.70 -6.01 23.76
C MET A 359 -10.38 -5.69 25.22
N GLU A 360 -9.45 -6.40 25.85
CA GLU A 360 -9.02 -6.10 27.24
C GLU A 360 -8.07 -4.90 27.32
N ASN A 361 -7.56 -4.42 26.18
CA ASN A 361 -6.61 -3.31 26.15
C ASN A 361 -7.30 -1.96 26.42
N VAL A 362 -6.68 -1.14 27.27
CA VAL A 362 -7.14 0.22 27.60
C VAL A 362 -7.31 1.08 26.33
N TYR A 363 -6.38 0.99 25.37
CA TYR A 363 -6.45 1.74 24.11
C TYR A 363 -7.63 1.31 23.23
N TYR A 364 -8.01 0.03 23.29
CA TYR A 364 -9.17 -0.46 22.54
C TYR A 364 -10.47 0.03 23.16
N GLN A 365 -10.58 0.03 24.49
CA GLN A 365 -11.77 0.53 25.17
C GLN A 365 -11.98 2.03 24.90
N GLU A 366 -10.91 2.82 24.97
CA GLU A 366 -10.96 4.24 24.64
C GLU A 366 -11.31 4.47 23.16
N TRP A 367 -10.66 3.73 22.25
CA TRP A 367 -10.99 3.76 20.83
C TRP A 367 -12.47 3.41 20.58
N LYS A 368 -12.97 2.34 21.19
CA LYS A 368 -14.35 1.87 21.03
C LYS A 368 -15.35 2.94 21.46
N LYS A 369 -15.09 3.61 22.59
CA LYS A 369 -15.91 4.72 23.09
C LYS A 369 -15.93 5.89 22.10
N GLN A 370 -14.77 6.32 21.60
CA GLN A 370 -14.68 7.42 20.64
C GLN A 370 -15.32 7.09 19.29
N VAL A 371 -15.16 5.85 18.82
CA VAL A 371 -15.77 5.38 17.58
C VAL A 371 -17.30 5.29 17.73
N GLN A 372 -17.82 4.87 18.88
CA GLN A 372 -19.26 4.86 19.13
C GLN A 372 -19.87 6.26 19.14
N ASP A 373 -19.12 7.28 19.56
CA ASP A 373 -19.58 8.67 19.50
C ASP A 373 -19.69 9.19 18.06
N ILE A 374 -18.73 8.83 17.19
CA ILE A 374 -18.69 9.31 15.80
C ILE A 374 -19.57 8.47 14.84
N CYS A 375 -19.68 7.17 15.09
CA CYS A 375 -20.47 6.22 14.31
C CYS A 375 -21.58 5.61 15.18
N ARG A 376 -22.51 6.45 15.62
CA ARG A 376 -23.60 6.03 16.52
C ARG A 376 -24.49 4.98 15.87
N GLY A 377 -24.76 3.90 16.60
CA GLY A 377 -25.67 2.83 16.19
C GLY A 377 -25.07 1.81 15.20
N ILE A 378 -23.79 1.92 14.84
CA ILE A 378 -23.12 0.96 13.97
C ILE A 378 -22.45 -0.12 14.81
N ASP A 379 -22.68 -1.39 14.46
CA ASP A 379 -21.92 -2.51 15.01
C ASP A 379 -20.50 -2.54 14.40
N ILE A 380 -19.50 -2.42 15.27
CA ILE A 380 -18.07 -2.33 14.93
C ILE A 380 -17.28 -3.58 15.36
N ASN A 381 -17.97 -4.67 15.72
CA ASN A 381 -17.31 -5.92 16.14
C ASN A 381 -16.98 -6.85 14.95
N ASP A 382 -16.61 -6.27 13.80
CA ASP A 382 -16.48 -6.95 12.51
C ASP A 382 -15.14 -7.64 12.22
#